data_AF-A0A353GFZ4-F1
#
_entry.id   AF-A0A353GFZ4-F1
#
_cell.length_a   1.000
_cell.length_b   1.000
_cell.length_c   1.000
_cell.angle_alpha   90.00
_cell.angle_beta   90.00
_cell.angle_gamma   90.00
#
_symmetry.space_group_name_H-M   'P 1'
#
loop_
_entity.id
_entity.type
_entity.pdbx_description
1 polymer ?
#
loop_
_entity_poly.entity_id
_entity_poly.type
_entity_poly.pdbx_seq_one_letter_code
_entity_poly.pdbx_strand_id
1 'polypeptide(L)'
;MSLRSHSLVKYFGLIKINTQKDMAFMSSNVPPDKVAPHTSLIINPDSIPRFVLLICLCFLLIVPFKITSYGYLPGDDAMRHAGKVISGKDWQEILVMRPEITMDSHPGWHFLLGLVYKVIGPSANVADSLVCFSVITIFLIFAILPLFWMRRPEAWLLSLLAIAIFVPSLSYRVLIGRPFVVTMIGVLYLCFVWRQLRIKKTPWKILIGLVVAVTLSTWIHCSWFLWALPIAAFFLAREWRGTFRLIVCVLIGVVLGA
;
A
#
# COMPACT_ATOMS: atom_id res chain seq x y z
N MET A 1 17.25 48.50 -16.46
CA MET A 1 15.85 48.68 -16.04
C MET A 1 15.49 47.48 -15.15
N SER A 2 15.52 47.70 -13.83
CA SER A 2 15.33 46.67 -12.80
C SER A 2 13.86 46.65 -12.40
N LEU A 3 13.24 45.47 -12.27
CA LEU A 3 12.05 45.30 -11.43
C LEU A 3 12.14 44.01 -10.61
N ARG A 4 11.84 44.23 -9.33
CA ARG A 4 12.01 43.36 -8.16
C ARG A 4 10.87 42.34 -8.01
N SER A 5 11.22 41.28 -7.26
CA SER A 5 10.43 40.51 -6.29
C SER A 5 8.90 40.60 -6.28
N HIS A 6 8.25 39.44 -6.27
CA HIS A 6 7.16 39.20 -5.31
C HIS A 6 7.19 37.76 -4.79
N SER A 7 7.32 37.67 -3.46
CA SER A 7 7.25 36.49 -2.63
C SER A 7 5.81 35.97 -2.51
N LEU A 8 5.56 34.73 -2.92
CA LEU A 8 4.35 33.98 -2.57
C LEU A 8 4.59 33.24 -1.25
N VAL A 9 4.31 33.95 -0.17
CA VAL A 9 4.32 33.42 1.20
C VAL A 9 2.91 33.58 1.77
N LYS A 10 2.40 32.48 2.32
CA LYS A 10 1.27 32.35 3.27
C LYS A 10 -0.16 32.46 2.72
N TYR A 11 -0.71 31.31 2.34
CA TYR A 11 -2.09 30.96 2.63
C TYR A 11 -2.12 29.59 3.33
N PHE A 12 -2.25 29.61 4.65
CA PHE A 12 -3.07 28.72 5.46
C PHE A 12 -2.91 29.15 6.92
N GLY A 13 -4.02 29.63 7.49
CA GLY A 13 -4.09 30.21 8.83
C GLY A 13 -3.80 29.18 9.90
N LEU A 14 -2.67 29.35 10.58
CA LEU A 14 -2.52 28.94 11.97
C LEU A 14 -2.91 30.14 12.83
N ILE A 15 -3.95 29.95 13.64
CA ILE A 15 -4.29 30.83 14.75
C ILE A 15 -3.03 30.94 15.62
N LYS A 16 -2.34 32.07 15.49
CA LYS A 16 -1.21 32.42 16.35
C LYS A 16 -1.84 32.96 17.63
N ILE A 17 -2.17 32.06 18.57
CA ILE A 17 -2.50 32.50 19.93
C ILE A 17 -1.24 33.17 20.46
N ASN A 18 -1.29 34.49 20.57
CA ASN A 18 -0.20 35.31 21.06
C ASN A 18 -0.24 35.27 22.60
N THR A 19 0.16 34.15 23.19
CA THR A 19 0.13 33.87 24.64
C THR A 19 0.94 34.86 25.48
N GLN A 20 1.75 35.73 24.86
CA GLN A 20 2.55 36.71 25.59
C GLN A 20 1.76 37.97 25.96
N LYS A 21 0.60 38.25 25.34
CA LYS A 21 -0.22 39.43 25.67
C LYS A 21 -1.30 39.15 26.72
N ASP A 22 -1.77 37.91 26.85
CA ASP A 22 -2.87 37.57 27.76
C ASP A 22 -2.39 37.14 29.17
N MET A 23 -1.10 36.83 29.34
CA MET A 23 -0.52 36.53 30.67
C MET A 23 -0.13 37.79 31.48
N ALA A 24 -0.23 38.99 30.89
CA ALA A 24 0.09 40.23 31.60
C ALA A 24 -1.04 40.71 32.54
N PHE A 25 -2.20 40.04 32.57
CA PHE A 25 -3.36 40.47 33.36
C PHE A 25 -3.62 39.65 34.64
N MET A 26 -2.76 38.68 34.97
CA MET A 26 -2.84 37.93 36.24
C MET A 26 -1.46 37.86 36.92
N SER A 27 -0.97 39.04 37.31
CA SER A 27 0.10 39.18 38.30
C SER A 27 -0.47 38.88 39.69
N SER A 28 -0.55 37.60 40.06
CA SER A 28 -0.59 37.20 41.48
C SER A 28 0.84 36.94 41.96
N ASN A 29 1.17 37.53 43.11
CA ASN A 29 2.47 37.58 43.76
C ASN A 29 3.05 36.18 44.07
N VAL A 30 3.80 35.59 43.13
CA VAL A 30 4.65 34.42 43.40
C VAL A 30 6.12 34.83 43.28
N PRO A 31 6.94 34.65 44.33
CA PRO A 31 8.38 34.92 44.31
C PRO A 31 9.10 34.15 43.19
N PRO A 32 10.04 34.78 42.46
CA PRO A 32 10.69 34.22 41.27
C PRO A 32 11.58 32.98 41.55
N ASP A 33 11.87 32.71 42.82
CA ASP A 33 12.69 31.60 43.33
C ASP A 33 11.91 30.29 43.54
N LYS A 34 10.57 30.29 43.39
CA LYS A 34 9.71 29.09 43.59
C LYS A 34 9.04 28.55 42.33
N VAL A 35 9.39 29.04 41.14
CA VAL A 35 8.90 28.45 39.90
C VAL A 35 9.77 27.23 39.60
N ALA A 36 9.27 26.04 39.97
CA ALA A 36 9.89 24.78 39.57
C ALA A 36 10.14 24.80 38.05
N PRO A 37 11.30 24.34 37.56
CA PRO A 37 11.57 24.32 36.14
C PRO A 37 10.46 23.51 35.47
N HIS A 38 9.60 24.17 34.72
CA HIS A 38 8.64 23.50 33.85
C HIS A 38 9.48 22.71 32.86
N THR A 39 9.64 21.41 33.13
CA THR A 39 10.20 20.42 32.21
C THR A 39 9.23 20.29 31.05
N SER A 40 9.16 21.33 30.23
CA SER A 40 8.52 21.24 28.92
C SER A 40 9.30 20.19 28.17
N LEU A 41 8.66 19.04 27.93
CA LEU A 41 9.16 18.04 27.01
C LEU A 41 9.44 18.75 25.70
N ILE A 42 10.72 19.01 25.41
CA ILE A 42 11.17 19.58 24.15
C ILE A 42 10.98 18.46 23.12
N ILE A 43 9.75 18.30 22.64
CA ILE A 43 9.44 17.39 21.55
C ILE A 43 10.03 18.05 20.31
N ASN A 44 11.13 17.49 19.82
CA ASN A 44 11.69 17.88 18.54
C ASN A 44 10.57 17.81 17.47
N PRO A 45 10.26 18.89 16.74
CA PRO A 45 9.15 18.91 15.80
C PRO A 45 9.25 17.83 14.70
N ASP A 46 10.46 17.35 14.42
CA ASP A 46 10.70 16.24 13.48
C ASP A 46 10.36 14.85 14.05
N SER A 47 10.17 14.74 15.37
CA SER A 47 9.85 13.48 16.05
C SER A 47 8.36 13.13 15.95
N ILE A 48 7.48 14.13 15.86
CA ILE A 48 6.02 13.94 15.81
C ILE A 48 5.62 13.11 14.57
N PRO A 49 6.05 13.43 13.33
CA PRO A 49 5.67 12.64 12.16
C PRO A 49 6.18 11.18 12.23
N ARG A 50 7.36 10.96 12.82
CA ARG A 50 7.94 9.62 13.00
C ARG A 50 7.17 8.79 14.02
N PHE A 51 6.77 9.43 15.12
CA PHE A 51 5.96 8.80 16.15
C PHE A 51 4.57 8.42 15.61
N VAL A 52 3.93 9.32 14.86
CA VAL A 52 2.64 9.03 14.20
C VAL A 52 2.80 7.89 13.18
N LEU A 53 3.87 7.89 12.38
CA LEU A 53 4.18 6.78 11.47
C LEU A 53 4.31 5.44 12.21
N LEU A 54 5.04 5.41 13.33
CA LEU A 54 5.20 4.22 14.15
C LEU A 54 3.86 3.70 14.68
N ILE A 55 3.00 4.59 15.19
CA ILE A 55 1.65 4.23 15.62
C ILE A 55 0.86 3.63 14.46
N CYS A 56 0.90 4.26 13.28
CA CYS A 56 0.18 3.76 12.10
C CYS A 56 0.68 2.37 11.67
N LEU A 57 2.00 2.14 11.71
CA LEU A 57 2.59 0.84 11.42
C LEU A 57 2.14 -0.22 12.43
N CYS A 58 2.24 0.07 13.72
CA CYS A 58 1.79 -0.85 14.78
C CYS A 58 0.30 -1.19 14.63
N PHE A 59 -0.53 -0.18 14.34
CA PHE A 59 -1.96 -0.39 14.11
C PHE A 59 -2.21 -1.32 12.92
N LEU A 60 -1.62 -1.04 11.76
CA LEU A 60 -1.81 -1.87 10.56
C LEU A 60 -1.23 -3.27 10.69
N LEU A 61 -0.16 -3.44 11.47
CA LEU A 61 0.38 -4.75 11.80
C LEU A 61 -0.63 -5.57 12.59
N ILE A 62 -1.29 -5.00 13.59
CA ILE A 62 -2.23 -5.72 14.47
C ILE A 62 -3.49 -6.17 13.71
N VAL A 63 -4.00 -5.35 12.77
CA VAL A 63 -5.28 -5.59 12.08
C VAL A 63 -5.42 -7.00 11.48
N PRO A 64 -4.54 -7.47 10.56
CA PRO A 64 -4.74 -8.75 9.91
C PRO A 64 -4.55 -9.92 10.89
N PHE A 65 -3.62 -9.84 11.85
CA PHE A 65 -3.48 -10.86 12.89
C PHE A 65 -4.73 -10.94 13.78
N LYS A 66 -5.33 -9.80 14.11
CA LYS A 66 -6.57 -9.77 14.88
C LYS A 66 -7.72 -10.40 14.10
N ILE A 67 -7.83 -10.11 12.80
CA ILE A 67 -8.84 -10.72 11.92
C ILE A 67 -8.66 -12.24 11.86
N THR A 68 -7.45 -12.72 11.56
CA THR A 68 -7.18 -14.17 11.49
C THR A 68 -7.31 -14.86 12.85
N SER A 69 -7.09 -14.16 13.98
CA SER A 69 -7.28 -14.73 15.32
C SER A 69 -8.73 -15.11 15.64
N TYR A 70 -9.71 -14.57 14.91
CA TYR A 70 -11.11 -14.96 15.02
C TYR A 70 -11.46 -16.23 14.24
N GLY A 71 -10.47 -16.93 13.68
CA GLY A 71 -10.70 -18.06 12.77
C GLY A 71 -11.21 -17.60 11.40
N TYR A 72 -10.92 -16.36 11.02
CA TYR A 72 -11.30 -15.85 9.70
C TYR A 72 -10.61 -16.66 8.61
N LEU A 73 -11.41 -17.34 7.80
CA LEU A 73 -11.02 -17.91 6.52
C LEU A 73 -11.88 -17.25 5.43
N PRO A 74 -11.26 -16.67 4.39
CA PRO A 74 -12.04 -16.12 3.28
C PRO A 74 -12.80 -17.26 2.59
N GLY A 75 -14.13 -17.13 2.48
CA GLY A 75 -14.98 -18.12 1.84
C GLY A 75 -14.83 -18.26 0.32
N ASP A 76 -13.72 -17.79 -0.26
CA ASP A 76 -13.47 -17.72 -1.71
C ASP A 76 -12.19 -18.51 -2.10
N ASP A 77 -11.82 -18.43 -3.37
CA ASP A 77 -10.67 -19.02 -4.09
C ASP A 77 -9.28 -19.06 -3.42
N ALA A 78 -9.06 -18.47 -2.25
CA ALA A 78 -7.76 -18.56 -1.58
C ALA A 78 -7.39 -20.02 -1.22
N MET A 79 -8.39 -20.81 -0.79
CA MET A 79 -8.18 -22.21 -0.43
C MET A 79 -7.72 -23.06 -1.61
N ARG A 80 -8.20 -22.81 -2.84
CA ARG A 80 -7.75 -23.60 -4.00
C ARG A 80 -6.27 -23.36 -4.32
N HIS A 81 -5.74 -22.17 -4.05
CA HIS A 81 -4.31 -21.87 -4.24
C HIS A 81 -3.44 -22.66 -3.25
N ALA A 82 -3.88 -22.72 -1.98
CA ALA A 82 -3.22 -23.56 -0.98
C ALA A 82 -3.33 -25.05 -1.32
N GLY A 83 -4.54 -25.51 -1.69
CA GLY A 83 -4.80 -26.90 -2.07
C GLY A 83 -3.97 -27.35 -3.28
N LYS A 84 -3.80 -26.50 -4.30
CA LYS A 84 -2.94 -26.80 -5.44
C LYS A 84 -1.49 -27.03 -5.01
N VAL A 85 -0.95 -26.14 -4.19
CA VAL A 85 0.45 -26.25 -3.72
C VAL A 85 0.65 -27.49 -2.85
N ILE A 86 -0.29 -27.79 -1.96
CA ILE A 86 -0.21 -28.93 -1.05
C ILE A 86 -0.32 -30.26 -1.82
N SER A 87 -1.27 -30.34 -2.75
CA SER A 87 -1.49 -31.57 -3.52
C SER A 87 -0.43 -31.82 -4.59
N GLY A 88 0.24 -30.76 -5.08
CA GLY A 88 1.17 -30.83 -6.20
C GLY A 88 0.52 -31.20 -7.53
N LYS A 89 -0.81 -31.26 -7.58
CA LYS A 89 -1.59 -31.64 -8.75
C LYS A 89 -1.75 -30.49 -9.73
N ASP A 90 -1.95 -30.82 -11.00
CA ASP A 90 -2.30 -29.81 -11.97
C ASP A 90 -3.76 -29.35 -11.83
N TRP A 91 -4.08 -28.18 -12.38
CA TRP A 91 -5.44 -27.63 -12.30
C TRP A 91 -6.49 -28.55 -12.91
N GLN A 92 -6.16 -29.34 -13.93
CA GLN A 92 -7.10 -30.28 -14.58
C GLN A 92 -7.52 -31.43 -13.65
N GLU A 93 -6.69 -31.73 -12.64
CA GLU A 93 -6.99 -32.76 -11.64
C GLU A 93 -7.76 -32.21 -10.42
N ILE A 94 -7.79 -30.88 -10.26
CA ILE A 94 -8.44 -30.19 -9.13
C ILE A 94 -9.80 -29.62 -9.56
N LEU A 95 -9.87 -29.06 -10.77
CA LEU A 95 -11.04 -28.37 -11.30
C LEU A 95 -11.49 -29.04 -12.59
N VAL A 96 -12.80 -29.05 -12.83
CA VAL A 96 -13.36 -29.46 -14.11
C VAL A 96 -13.04 -28.36 -15.13
N MET A 97 -11.96 -28.55 -15.89
CA MET A 97 -11.50 -27.61 -16.90
C MET A 97 -11.63 -28.20 -18.31
N ARG A 98 -11.71 -27.31 -19.30
CA ARG A 98 -11.60 -27.73 -20.70
C ARG A 98 -10.13 -28.08 -21.01
N PRO A 99 -9.85 -29.07 -21.89
CA PRO A 99 -8.49 -29.50 -22.19
C PRO A 99 -7.57 -28.40 -22.73
N GLU A 100 -8.13 -27.35 -23.35
CA GLU A 100 -7.36 -26.23 -23.91
C GLU A 100 -6.77 -25.32 -22.83
N ILE A 101 -7.30 -25.38 -21.59
CA ILE A 101 -6.76 -24.64 -20.45
C ILE A 101 -5.59 -25.44 -19.89
N THR A 102 -4.39 -25.12 -20.39
CA THR A 102 -3.14 -25.82 -20.07
C THR A 102 -2.19 -25.00 -19.20
N MET A 103 -2.47 -23.71 -19.02
CA MET A 103 -1.59 -22.78 -18.33
C MET A 103 -2.12 -22.43 -16.94
N ASP A 104 -1.22 -22.45 -15.97
CA ASP A 104 -1.49 -21.87 -14.66
C ASP A 104 -1.57 -20.34 -14.76
N SER A 105 -2.69 -19.75 -14.36
CA SER A 105 -2.85 -18.29 -14.33
C SER A 105 -2.19 -17.62 -13.13
N HIS A 106 -1.63 -18.38 -12.18
CA HIS A 106 -1.01 -17.81 -10.97
C HIS A 106 0.31 -18.49 -10.58
N PRO A 107 1.25 -18.71 -11.54
CA PRO A 107 2.45 -19.52 -11.30
C PRO A 107 3.34 -18.89 -10.22
N GLY A 108 3.52 -17.56 -10.24
CA GLY A 108 4.29 -16.85 -9.23
C GLY A 108 3.67 -16.95 -7.83
N TRP A 109 2.34 -16.99 -7.75
CA TRP A 109 1.66 -17.16 -6.47
C TRP A 109 1.90 -18.56 -5.88
N HIS A 110 1.73 -19.60 -6.69
CA HIS A 110 1.96 -20.98 -6.24
C HIS A 110 3.42 -21.24 -5.92
N PHE A 111 4.34 -20.60 -6.64
CA PHE A 111 5.76 -20.65 -6.29
C PHE A 111 6.01 -20.10 -4.88
N LEU A 112 5.51 -18.90 -4.57
CA LEU A 112 5.67 -18.28 -3.25
C LEU A 112 5.02 -19.12 -2.14
N LEU A 113 3.78 -19.57 -2.34
CA LEU A 113 3.12 -20.46 -1.39
C LEU A 113 3.87 -21.79 -1.23
N GLY A 114 4.46 -22.32 -2.30
CA GLY A 114 5.29 -23.52 -2.25
C GLY A 114 6.56 -23.35 -1.42
N LEU A 115 7.19 -22.17 -1.48
CA LEU A 115 8.31 -21.85 -0.59
C LEU A 115 7.88 -21.83 0.87
N VAL A 116 6.74 -21.20 1.18
CA VAL A 116 6.21 -21.15 2.54
C VAL A 116 5.82 -22.55 3.03
N TYR A 117 5.18 -23.35 2.18
CA TYR A 117 4.82 -24.73 2.48
C TYR A 117 6.04 -25.58 2.84
N LYS A 118 7.16 -25.43 2.11
CA LYS A 118 8.42 -26.12 2.41
C LYS A 118 9.01 -25.74 3.78
N VAL A 119 8.80 -24.51 4.24
CA VAL A 119 9.29 -24.02 5.53
C VAL A 119 8.39 -24.48 6.68
N ILE A 120 7.07 -24.41 6.51
CA ILE A 120 6.10 -24.81 7.55
C ILE A 120 6.03 -26.34 7.69
N GLY A 121 6.17 -27.06 6.58
CA GLY A 121 6.06 -28.51 6.52
C GLY A 121 4.60 -29.02 6.56
N PRO A 122 4.40 -30.33 6.39
CA PRO A 122 3.08 -30.94 6.43
C PRO A 122 2.48 -30.89 7.85
N SER A 123 1.25 -30.40 7.98
CA SER A 123 0.46 -30.43 9.21
C SER A 123 -1.03 -30.52 8.89
N ALA A 124 -1.85 -30.89 9.88
CA ALA A 124 -3.30 -31.05 9.69
C ALA A 124 -3.98 -29.76 9.16
N ASN A 125 -3.47 -28.59 9.55
CA ASN A 125 -4.05 -27.28 9.24
C ASN A 125 -3.13 -26.44 8.33
N VAL A 126 -2.32 -27.10 7.50
CA VAL A 126 -1.35 -26.40 6.64
C VAL A 126 -2.03 -25.53 5.58
N ALA A 127 -3.19 -25.96 5.07
CA ALA A 127 -3.98 -25.17 4.12
C ALA A 127 -4.41 -23.83 4.72
N ASP A 128 -5.03 -23.86 5.91
CA ASP A 128 -5.46 -22.68 6.63
C ASP A 128 -4.28 -21.76 6.96
N SER A 129 -3.13 -22.33 7.29
CA SER A 129 -1.90 -21.58 7.56
C SER A 129 -1.40 -20.83 6.33
N LEU A 130 -1.42 -21.46 5.15
CA LEU A 130 -1.06 -20.82 3.88
C LEU A 130 -2.06 -19.72 3.49
N VAL A 131 -3.35 -19.93 3.75
CA VAL A 131 -4.38 -18.91 3.52
C VAL A 131 -4.19 -17.74 4.48
N CYS A 132 -3.96 -17.97 5.77
CA CYS A 132 -3.65 -16.93 6.74
C CYS A 132 -2.40 -16.14 6.33
N PHE A 133 -1.33 -16.83 5.92
CA PHE A 133 -0.13 -16.19 5.38
C PHE A 133 -0.46 -15.28 4.19
N SER A 134 -1.31 -15.74 3.27
CA SER A 134 -1.74 -14.99 2.09
C SER A 134 -2.47 -13.71 2.46
N VAL A 135 -3.48 -13.83 3.35
CA VAL A 135 -4.28 -12.71 3.84
C VAL A 135 -3.41 -11.68 4.53
N ILE A 136 -2.59 -12.12 5.50
CA ILE A 136 -1.74 -11.23 6.29
C ILE A 136 -0.73 -10.52 5.38
N THR A 137 0.04 -11.28 4.58
CA THR A 137 1.14 -10.73 3.80
C THR A 137 0.65 -9.70 2.79
N ILE A 138 -0.37 -10.05 2.01
CA ILE A 138 -0.81 -9.15 0.95
C ILE A 138 -1.55 -7.93 1.53
N PHE A 139 -2.36 -8.11 2.58
CA PHE A 139 -2.97 -6.98 3.27
C PHE A 139 -1.90 -6.01 3.81
N LEU A 140 -0.86 -6.53 4.47
CA LEU A 140 0.21 -5.71 5.00
C LEU A 140 0.94 -4.95 3.90
N ILE A 141 1.27 -5.59 2.78
CA ILE A 141 1.91 -4.88 1.66
C ILE A 141 0.99 -3.78 1.12
N PHE A 142 -0.30 -4.05 0.93
CA PHE A 142 -1.28 -3.06 0.46
C PHE A 142 -1.44 -1.89 1.43
N ALA A 143 -1.54 -2.17 2.73
CA ALA A 143 -1.87 -1.17 3.73
C ALA A 143 -0.63 -0.39 4.20
N ILE A 144 0.54 -1.01 4.32
CA ILE A 144 1.75 -0.36 4.84
C ILE A 144 2.45 0.47 3.78
N LEU A 145 2.49 0.01 2.52
CA LEU A 145 3.29 0.65 1.48
C LEU A 145 2.99 2.16 1.35
N PRO A 146 1.72 2.62 1.29
CA PRO A 146 1.39 4.05 1.18
C PRO A 146 1.89 4.94 2.33
N LEU A 147 2.08 4.38 3.53
CA LEU A 147 2.53 5.15 4.70
C LEU A 147 3.86 5.86 4.44
N PHE A 148 4.73 5.27 3.62
CA PHE A 148 6.05 5.83 3.31
C PHE A 148 6.03 6.90 2.21
N TRP A 149 4.94 7.03 1.45
CA TRP A 149 4.78 8.09 0.43
C TRP A 149 4.01 9.31 0.93
N MET A 150 3.31 9.20 2.06
CA MET A 150 2.46 10.26 2.58
C MET A 150 3.19 11.12 3.61
N ARG A 151 3.01 12.44 3.52
CA ARG A 151 3.52 13.39 4.53
C ARG A 151 2.81 13.25 5.88
N ARG A 152 1.57 12.75 5.86
CA ARG A 152 0.68 12.53 6.99
C ARG A 152 0.17 11.09 6.93
N PRO A 153 0.86 10.12 7.55
CA PRO A 153 0.48 8.71 7.48
C PRO A 153 -0.91 8.44 8.07
N GLU A 154 -1.37 9.26 9.01
CA GLU A 154 -2.71 9.18 9.60
C GLU A 154 -3.84 9.40 8.56
N ALA A 155 -3.58 10.18 7.51
CA ALA A 155 -4.56 10.39 6.43
C ALA A 155 -4.79 9.10 5.62
N TRP A 156 -3.79 8.20 5.56
CA TRP A 156 -3.97 6.89 4.96
C TRP A 156 -4.90 6.01 5.80
N LEU A 157 -4.72 5.99 7.12
CA LEU A 157 -5.62 5.26 8.02
C LEU A 157 -7.06 5.77 7.92
N LEU A 158 -7.24 7.09 7.86
CA LEU A 158 -8.57 7.68 7.63
C LEU A 158 -9.16 7.28 6.28
N SER A 159 -8.32 7.15 5.24
CA SER A 159 -8.76 6.67 3.93
C SER A 159 -9.20 5.19 3.98
N LEU A 160 -8.44 4.34 4.67
CA LEU A 160 -8.81 2.94 4.90
C LEU A 160 -10.09 2.81 5.73
N LEU A 161 -10.25 3.65 6.76
CA LEU A 161 -11.48 3.71 7.56
C LEU A 161 -12.69 4.15 6.71
N ALA A 162 -12.52 5.19 5.89
CA ALA A 162 -13.57 5.62 4.97
C ALA A 162 -13.94 4.52 3.97
N ILE A 163 -12.95 3.78 3.43
CA ILE A 163 -13.21 2.61 2.59
C ILE A 163 -13.98 1.54 3.37
N ALA A 164 -13.62 1.25 4.61
CA ALA A 164 -14.31 0.27 5.44
C ALA A 164 -15.78 0.62 5.70
N ILE A 165 -16.09 1.91 5.87
CA ILE A 165 -17.45 2.39 6.15
C ILE A 165 -18.28 2.50 4.86
N PHE A 166 -17.75 3.16 3.83
CA PHE A 166 -18.52 3.52 2.63
C PHE A 166 -18.45 2.46 1.52
N VAL A 167 -17.38 1.66 1.48
CA VAL A 167 -17.17 0.63 0.45
C VAL A 167 -16.66 -0.67 1.11
N PRO A 168 -17.45 -1.29 2.01
CA PRO A 168 -17.02 -2.45 2.79
C PRO A 168 -16.60 -3.64 1.91
N SER A 169 -17.17 -3.78 0.72
CA SER A 169 -16.78 -4.79 -0.27
C SER A 169 -15.31 -4.68 -0.71
N LEU A 170 -14.75 -3.46 -0.76
CA LEU A 170 -13.34 -3.26 -1.07
C LEU A 170 -12.44 -3.71 0.09
N SER A 171 -12.88 -3.50 1.34
CA SER A 171 -12.15 -4.01 2.52
C SER A 171 -12.09 -5.53 2.51
N TYR A 172 -13.21 -6.19 2.20
CA TYR A 172 -13.25 -7.63 2.01
C TYR A 172 -12.30 -8.09 0.89
N ARG A 173 -12.28 -7.39 -0.25
CA ARG A 173 -11.39 -7.71 -1.38
C ARG A 173 -9.90 -7.67 -1.02
N VAL A 174 -9.47 -6.76 -0.16
CA VAL A 174 -8.06 -6.70 0.27
C VAL A 174 -7.74 -7.84 1.26
N LEU A 175 -8.72 -8.28 2.04
CA LEU A 175 -8.57 -9.32 3.06
C LEU A 175 -8.79 -10.76 2.55
N ILE A 176 -9.11 -10.93 1.27
CA ILE A 176 -9.44 -12.26 0.71
C ILE A 176 -8.20 -13.13 0.42
N GLY A 177 -6.98 -12.57 0.54
CA GLY A 177 -5.73 -13.31 0.36
C GLY A 177 -5.44 -13.75 -1.08
N ARG A 178 -6.03 -13.08 -2.08
CA ARG A 178 -5.90 -13.47 -3.49
C ARG A 178 -4.78 -12.72 -4.23
N PRO A 179 -4.21 -13.34 -5.28
CA PRO A 179 -3.17 -12.74 -6.12
C PRO A 179 -3.51 -11.35 -6.70
N PHE A 180 -4.79 -11.08 -6.96
CA PHE A 180 -5.21 -9.82 -7.59
C PHE A 180 -4.84 -8.56 -6.82
N VAL A 181 -4.71 -8.67 -5.50
CA VAL A 181 -4.33 -7.54 -4.66
C VAL A 181 -2.90 -7.09 -4.97
N VAL A 182 -2.03 -7.95 -5.52
CA VAL A 182 -0.70 -7.55 -6.06
C VAL A 182 -0.85 -6.54 -7.19
N THR A 183 -1.85 -6.73 -8.07
CA THR A 183 -2.13 -5.75 -9.12
C THR A 183 -2.70 -4.45 -8.54
N MET A 184 -3.55 -4.53 -7.50
CA MET A 184 -4.02 -3.34 -6.78
C MET A 184 -2.86 -2.56 -6.15
N ILE A 185 -1.88 -3.24 -5.55
CA ILE A 185 -0.66 -2.62 -5.01
C ILE A 185 0.11 -1.89 -6.12
N GLY A 186 0.26 -2.51 -7.29
CA GLY A 186 0.90 -1.87 -8.45
C GLY A 186 0.17 -0.61 -8.92
N VAL A 187 -1.16 -0.66 -9.02
CA VAL A 187 -1.98 0.50 -9.38
C VAL A 187 -1.91 1.58 -8.30
N LEU A 188 -1.93 1.20 -7.03
CA LEU A 188 -1.78 2.13 -5.91
C LEU A 188 -0.41 2.83 -5.96
N TYR A 189 0.66 2.09 -6.23
CA TYR A 189 1.98 2.65 -6.48
C TYR A 189 1.95 3.67 -7.63
N LEU A 190 1.32 3.31 -8.77
CA LEU A 190 1.12 4.23 -9.89
C LEU A 190 0.43 5.53 -9.46
N CYS A 191 -0.64 5.45 -8.65
CA CYS A 191 -1.34 6.64 -8.14
C CYS A 191 -0.41 7.57 -7.33
N PHE A 192 0.56 7.04 -6.58
CA PHE A 192 1.52 7.86 -5.84
C PHE A 192 2.62 8.46 -6.73
N VAL A 193 2.99 7.78 -7.82
CA VAL A 193 4.10 8.21 -8.69
C VAL A 193 3.67 8.87 -10.01
N TRP A 194 2.36 9.00 -10.25
CA TRP A 194 1.81 9.49 -11.52
C TRP A 194 2.33 10.88 -11.91
N ARG A 195 2.48 11.79 -10.93
CA ARG A 195 2.96 13.17 -11.18
C ARG A 195 4.40 13.17 -11.69
N GLN A 196 5.21 12.24 -11.20
CA GLN A 196 6.60 12.08 -11.59
C GLN A 196 6.76 11.41 -12.96
N LEU A 197 5.71 10.76 -13.48
CA LEU A 197 5.68 10.30 -14.88
C LEU A 197 5.45 11.43 -15.88
N ARG A 198 4.92 12.58 -15.44
CA ARG A 198 4.59 13.73 -16.32
C ARG A 198 5.77 14.69 -16.52
N ILE A 199 6.72 14.72 -15.58
CA ILE A 199 7.86 15.66 -15.62
C ILE A 199 8.86 15.33 -16.74
N LYS A 200 9.65 16.32 -17.19
CA LYS A 200 10.59 16.14 -18.33
C LYS A 200 11.61 15.02 -18.09
N LYS A 201 12.18 14.92 -16.88
CA LYS A 201 13.13 13.89 -16.49
C LYS A 201 12.55 13.07 -15.33
N THR A 202 11.97 11.92 -15.65
CA THR A 202 11.46 11.00 -14.61
C THR A 202 12.63 10.27 -13.95
N PRO A 203 12.67 10.20 -12.61
CA PRO A 203 13.66 9.39 -11.90
C PRO A 203 13.59 7.92 -12.33
N TRP A 204 14.73 7.32 -12.67
CA TRP A 204 14.80 5.92 -13.11
C TRP A 204 14.21 4.95 -12.08
N LYS A 205 14.35 5.24 -10.78
CA LYS A 205 13.78 4.43 -9.69
C LYS A 205 12.27 4.25 -9.81
N ILE A 206 11.56 5.26 -10.33
CA ILE A 206 10.10 5.19 -10.53
C ILE A 206 9.76 4.28 -11.70
N LEU A 207 10.53 4.36 -12.78
CA LEU A 207 10.35 3.50 -13.95
C LEU A 207 10.63 2.04 -13.58
N ILE A 208 11.71 1.77 -12.84
CA ILE A 208 12.01 0.43 -12.33
C ILE A 208 10.90 -0.07 -11.41
N GLY A 209 10.43 0.77 -10.47
CA GLY A 209 9.32 0.40 -9.60
C GLY A 209 8.05 0.01 -10.37
N LEU A 210 7.74 0.72 -11.46
CA LEU A 210 6.61 0.37 -12.33
C LEU A 210 6.84 -0.93 -13.11
N VAL A 211 8.05 -1.13 -13.67
CA VAL A 211 8.40 -2.39 -14.34
C VAL A 211 8.22 -3.55 -13.36
N VAL A 212 8.79 -3.46 -12.16
CA VAL A 212 8.64 -4.48 -11.11
C VAL A 212 7.17 -4.71 -10.75
N ALA A 213 6.38 -3.64 -10.58
CA ALA A 213 4.96 -3.77 -10.27
C ALA A 213 4.17 -4.51 -11.38
N VAL A 214 4.47 -4.23 -12.65
CA VAL A 214 3.83 -4.92 -13.79
C VAL A 214 4.34 -6.36 -13.93
N THR A 215 5.64 -6.60 -13.74
CA THR A 215 6.22 -7.95 -13.74
C THR A 215 5.58 -8.82 -12.67
N LEU A 216 5.49 -8.33 -11.43
CA LEU A 216 4.83 -9.05 -10.35
C LEU A 216 3.34 -9.26 -10.64
N SER A 217 2.64 -8.25 -11.17
CA SER A 217 1.23 -8.37 -11.58
C SER A 217 1.03 -9.45 -12.65
N THR A 218 1.94 -9.54 -13.62
CA THR A 218 1.90 -10.52 -14.71
C THR A 218 2.17 -11.93 -14.18
N TRP A 219 3.26 -12.09 -13.43
CA TRP A 219 3.71 -13.38 -12.92
C TRP A 219 2.81 -13.97 -11.83
N ILE A 220 2.24 -13.11 -10.98
CA ILE A 220 1.42 -13.54 -9.81
C ILE A 220 -0.07 -13.56 -10.14
N HIS A 221 -0.60 -12.62 -10.93
CA HIS A 221 -2.04 -12.43 -11.13
C HIS A 221 -2.52 -12.54 -12.60
N CYS A 222 -1.65 -12.76 -13.60
CA CYS A 222 -1.96 -13.00 -15.03
C CYS A 222 -2.94 -12.04 -15.75
N SER A 223 -3.63 -11.13 -15.06
CA SER A 223 -4.54 -10.13 -15.60
C SER A 223 -3.78 -8.87 -15.98
N TRP A 224 -2.62 -9.05 -16.61
CA TRP A 224 -1.70 -7.98 -16.99
C TRP A 224 -2.34 -7.02 -18.00
N PHE A 225 -3.31 -7.50 -18.79
CA PHE A 225 -4.08 -6.68 -19.73
C PHE A 225 -4.85 -5.55 -19.04
N LEU A 226 -5.14 -5.64 -17.73
CA LEU A 226 -5.80 -4.57 -16.98
C LEU A 226 -4.93 -3.31 -16.87
N TRP A 227 -3.61 -3.40 -17.09
CA TRP A 227 -2.74 -2.24 -17.21
C TRP A 227 -3.04 -1.37 -18.45
N ALA A 228 -3.84 -1.85 -19.39
CA ALA A 228 -4.37 -1.02 -20.47
C ALA A 228 -5.26 0.12 -19.94
N LEU A 229 -5.96 -0.07 -18.82
CA LEU A 229 -6.83 0.96 -18.22
C LEU A 229 -6.06 2.21 -17.78
N PRO A 230 -4.99 2.13 -16.97
CA PRO A 230 -4.20 3.32 -16.62
C PRO A 230 -3.49 3.92 -17.84
N ILE A 231 -3.09 3.12 -18.84
CA ILE A 231 -2.56 3.66 -20.11
C ILE A 231 -3.62 4.52 -20.81
N ALA A 232 -4.84 4.00 -20.96
CA ALA A 232 -5.96 4.73 -21.55
C ALA A 232 -6.28 6.01 -20.76
N ALA A 233 -6.26 5.95 -19.42
CA ALA A 233 -6.47 7.13 -18.58
C ALA A 233 -5.43 8.23 -18.82
N PHE A 234 -4.15 7.89 -18.92
CA PHE A 234 -3.09 8.86 -19.25
C PHE A 234 -3.23 9.43 -20.67
N PHE A 235 -3.59 8.57 -21.63
CA PHE A 235 -3.82 8.98 -23.02
C PHE A 235 -4.98 9.97 -23.12
N LEU A 236 -6.13 9.65 -22.49
CA LEU A 236 -7.32 10.51 -22.47
C LEU A 236 -7.06 11.83 -21.72
N ALA A 237 -6.21 11.82 -20.70
CA ALA A 237 -5.74 13.02 -20.02
C ALA A 237 -4.73 13.86 -20.85
N ARG A 238 -4.39 13.43 -22.07
CA ARG A 238 -3.39 14.05 -22.97
C ARG A 238 -1.99 14.11 -22.37
N GLU A 239 -1.68 13.20 -21.44
CA GLU A 239 -0.38 13.10 -20.79
C GLU A 239 0.55 12.20 -21.61
N TRP A 240 0.90 12.65 -22.82
CA TRP A 240 1.63 11.84 -23.82
C TRP A 240 2.94 11.24 -23.31
N ARG A 241 3.72 12.02 -22.55
CA ARG A 241 4.99 11.55 -21.97
C ARG A 241 4.78 10.47 -20.92
N GLY A 242 3.78 10.66 -20.05
CA GLY A 242 3.42 9.67 -19.04
C GLY A 242 2.88 8.40 -19.69
N THR A 243 2.03 8.56 -20.71
CA THR A 243 1.48 7.47 -21.53
C THR A 243 2.58 6.63 -22.14
N PHE A 244 3.53 7.24 -22.87
CA PHE A 244 4.62 6.52 -23.52
C PHE A 244 5.50 5.77 -22.51
N ARG A 245 5.86 6.42 -21.40
CA ARG A 245 6.66 5.79 -20.34
C ARG A 245 5.94 4.61 -19.71
N LEU A 246 4.64 4.76 -19.44
CA LEU A 246 3.84 3.69 -18.87
C LEU A 246 3.71 2.52 -19.84
N ILE A 247 3.50 2.77 -21.14
CA ILE A 247 3.51 1.73 -22.17
C ILE A 247 4.84 0.97 -22.16
N VAL A 248 5.98 1.67 -22.17
CA VAL A 248 7.31 1.02 -22.13
C VAL A 248 7.48 0.18 -20.86
N CYS A 249 7.12 0.72 -19.69
CA CYS A 249 7.19 -0.04 -18.44
C CYS A 249 6.28 -1.27 -18.45
N VAL A 250 5.07 -1.15 -19.02
CA VAL A 250 4.11 -2.25 -19.11
C VAL A 250 4.62 -3.34 -20.05
N LEU A 251 5.10 -2.98 -21.24
CA LEU A 251 5.65 -3.95 -22.20
C LEU A 251 6.85 -4.71 -21.61
N ILE A 252 7.82 -4.00 -21.04
CA ILE A 252 8.97 -4.63 -20.38
C ILE A 252 8.50 -5.51 -19.23
N GLY A 253 7.59 -4.99 -18.39
CA GLY A 253 7.09 -5.71 -17.23
C GLY A 253 6.37 -7.00 -17.59
N VAL A 254 5.53 -6.98 -18.63
CA VAL A 254 4.83 -8.15 -19.16
C VAL A 254 5.82 -9.17 -19.71
N VAL A 255 6.79 -8.75 -20.52
CA VAL A 255 7.82 -9.67 -21.08
C VAL A 255 8.64 -10.33 -19.99
N LEU A 256 8.98 -9.61 -18.91
CA LEU A 256 9.74 -10.17 -17.79
C LEU A 256 8.91 -11.08 -16.87
N GLY A 257 7.58 -10.91 -16.85
CA GLY A 257 6.69 -11.64 -15.96
C GLY A 257 5.95 -12.82 -16.60
N ALA A 258 5.95 -12.88 -17.94
CA ALA A 258 5.45 -14.01 -18.73
C ALA A 258 6.48 -15.13 -18.81
#